data_AF-B1I3E8-F1
#
_entry.id   AF-B1I3E8-F1
#
_cell.length_a   1.000
_cell.length_b   1.000
_cell.length_c   1.000
_cell.angle_alpha   90.00
_cell.angle_beta   90.00
_cell.angle_gamma   90.00
#
_symmetry.space_group_name_H-M   'P 1'
#
loop_
_entity.id
_entity.type
_entity.pdbx_description
1 polymer ?
#
loop_
_entity_poly.entity_id
_entity_poly.type
_entity_poly.pdbx_seq_one_letter_code
_entity_poly.pdbx_strand_id
1 'polypeptide(L)'
;MFYKFARSLKKDQRGFTLVELMVVVVIIGVLVAIAVPVYRNVTDNANRKTVEANLRIIDSAIVQHLAINPGVPPTSDNLVTGGFLRAWPTGPTGVTRYVIVGTGTAANPYRAAVDIPANTFGTHAELDDAPLPITWQ
;
A
#
# COMPACT_ATOMS: atom_id res chain seq x y z
N MET A 1 18.17 -42.70 58.30
CA MET A 1 17.24 -41.68 57.73
C MET A 1 17.87 -41.21 56.43
N PHE A 2 17.09 -41.02 55.36
CA PHE A 2 17.50 -40.52 54.03
C PHE A 2 18.26 -41.49 53.12
N TYR A 3 17.53 -42.22 52.26
CA TYR A 3 17.65 -42.07 50.80
C TYR A 3 16.53 -42.85 50.08
N LYS A 4 15.28 -42.57 50.45
CA LYS A 4 14.13 -42.75 49.57
C LYS A 4 13.95 -41.41 48.85
N PHE A 5 14.48 -41.22 47.64
CA PHE A 5 13.94 -40.26 46.64
C PHE A 5 14.76 -40.22 45.34
N ALA A 6 14.83 -41.33 44.61
CA ALA A 6 15.17 -41.26 43.19
C ALA A 6 14.05 -41.95 42.40
N ARG A 7 12.87 -41.30 42.39
CA ARG A 7 11.76 -41.70 41.53
C ARG A 7 12.19 -41.39 40.09
N SER A 8 12.50 -42.44 39.33
CA SER A 8 12.74 -42.35 37.89
C SER A 8 11.53 -41.70 37.22
N LEU A 9 11.66 -40.43 36.85
CA LEU A 9 10.77 -39.77 35.92
C LEU A 9 11.14 -40.30 34.53
N LYS A 10 10.58 -41.46 34.16
CA LYS A 10 10.50 -41.84 32.74
C LYS A 10 9.71 -40.73 32.05
N LYS A 11 10.43 -39.78 31.42
CA LYS A 11 9.85 -38.88 30.44
C LYS A 11 9.33 -39.77 29.32
N ASP A 12 8.02 -39.95 29.26
CA ASP A 12 7.30 -40.53 28.14
C ASP A 12 7.67 -39.70 26.89
N GLN A 13 8.73 -40.07 26.18
CA GLN A 13 9.09 -39.48 24.91
C GLN A 13 8.14 -40.02 23.84
N ARG A 14 6.90 -39.54 23.89
CA ARG A 14 5.93 -39.71 22.81
C ARG A 14 6.38 -38.79 21.68
N GLY A 15 7.16 -39.34 20.75
CA GLY A 15 7.51 -38.65 19.51
C GLY A 15 6.27 -38.44 18.65
N PHE A 16 6.20 -37.29 17.98
CA PHE A 16 5.21 -37.00 16.95
C PHE A 16 5.26 -38.09 15.88
N THR A 17 4.12 -38.66 15.50
CA THR A 17 4.11 -39.64 14.41
C THR A 17 4.36 -38.93 13.07
N LEU A 18 5.08 -39.58 12.15
CA LEU A 18 5.25 -39.05 10.79
C LEU A 18 3.88 -38.79 10.13
N VAL A 19 2.91 -39.66 10.41
CA VAL A 19 1.54 -39.55 9.89
C VAL A 19 0.82 -38.30 10.41
N GLU A 20 0.96 -37.95 11.70
CA GLU A 20 0.40 -36.70 12.24
C GLU A 20 0.96 -35.48 11.51
N LEU A 21 2.27 -35.45 11.27
CA LEU A 21 2.88 -34.33 10.57
C LEU A 21 2.45 -34.28 9.09
N MET A 22 2.28 -35.43 8.44
CA MET A 22 1.81 -35.51 7.04
C MET A 22 0.41 -34.94 6.86
N VAL A 23 -0.54 -35.29 7.73
CA VAL A 23 -1.91 -34.76 7.64
C VAL A 23 -1.93 -33.25 7.86
N VAL A 24 -1.11 -32.75 8.80
CA VAL A 24 -1.01 -31.31 9.10
C VAL A 24 -0.50 -30.52 7.89
N VAL A 25 0.58 -30.96 7.24
CA VAL A 25 1.11 -30.23 6.06
C VAL A 25 0.15 -30.27 4.87
N VAL A 26 -0.64 -31.34 4.71
CA VAL A 26 -1.69 -31.40 3.68
C VAL A 26 -2.77 -30.36 3.95
N ILE A 27 -3.25 -30.25 5.20
CA ILE A 27 -4.27 -29.26 5.57
C ILE A 27 -3.71 -27.83 5.38
N ILE A 28 -2.49 -27.56 5.84
CA ILE A 28 -1.84 -26.25 5.64
C ILE A 28 -1.67 -25.96 4.14
N GLY A 29 -1.32 -26.94 3.33
CA GLY A 29 -1.20 -26.79 1.87
C GLY A 29 -2.50 -26.31 1.21
N VAL A 30 -3.64 -26.90 1.58
CA VAL A 30 -4.96 -26.49 1.08
C VAL A 30 -5.30 -25.06 1.55
N LEU A 31 -5.03 -24.73 2.81
CA LEU A 31 -5.28 -23.38 3.34
C LEU A 31 -4.43 -22.32 2.62
N VAL A 32 -3.14 -22.58 2.40
CA VAL A 32 -2.22 -21.66 1.73
C VAL A 32 -2.62 -21.43 0.27
N ALA A 33 -3.06 -22.47 -0.44
CA ALA A 33 -3.49 -22.37 -1.84
C ALA A 33 -4.63 -21.36 -2.04
N ILE A 34 -5.56 -21.25 -1.08
CA ILE A 34 -6.65 -20.27 -1.10
C ILE A 34 -6.22 -18.93 -0.50
N ALA A 35 -5.44 -18.95 0.58
CA ALA A 35 -5.07 -17.75 1.31
C ALA A 35 -4.16 -16.81 0.52
N VAL A 36 -3.18 -17.34 -0.23
CA VAL A 36 -2.21 -16.52 -0.98
C VAL A 36 -2.86 -15.62 -2.03
N PRO A 37 -3.71 -16.11 -2.96
CA PRO A 37 -4.32 -15.24 -3.95
C PRO A 37 -5.28 -14.22 -3.33
N VAL A 38 -6.03 -14.60 -2.28
CA VAL A 38 -6.91 -13.68 -1.56
C VAL A 38 -6.12 -12.56 -0.88
N TYR A 39 -5.05 -12.92 -0.18
CA TYR A 39 -4.19 -11.95 0.50
C TYR A 39 -3.59 -10.94 -0.48
N ARG A 40 -3.06 -11.41 -1.62
CA ARG A 40 -2.51 -10.54 -2.68
C ARG A 40 -3.55 -9.54 -3.20
N ASN A 41 -4.77 -10.01 -3.50
CA ASN A 41 -5.85 -9.13 -3.95
C ASN A 41 -6.22 -8.07 -2.89
N VAL A 42 -6.24 -8.44 -1.61
CA VAL A 42 -6.54 -7.50 -0.52
C VAL A 42 -5.44 -6.43 -0.40
N THR A 43 -4.17 -6.85 -0.43
CA THR A 43 -3.04 -5.90 -0.36
C THR A 43 -2.99 -4.98 -1.57
N ASP A 44 -3.26 -5.48 -2.77
CA ASP A 44 -3.26 -4.68 -3.99
C ASP A 44 -4.37 -3.63 -3.96
N ASN A 45 -5.57 -4.03 -3.52
CA ASN A 45 -6.69 -3.10 -3.34
C ASN A 45 -6.41 -2.04 -2.26
N ALA A 46 -5.77 -2.42 -1.16
CA ALA A 46 -5.36 -1.47 -0.12
C ALA A 46 -4.35 -0.46 -0.68
N ASN A 47 -3.35 -0.94 -1.42
CA ASN A 47 -2.34 -0.10 -2.04
C ASN A 47 -2.95 0.90 -3.03
N ARG A 48 -3.88 0.47 -3.89
CA ARG A 48 -4.60 1.38 -4.81
C ARG A 48 -5.34 2.48 -4.07
N LYS A 49 -6.08 2.14 -3.02
CA LYS A 49 -6.81 3.13 -2.19
C LYS A 49 -5.87 4.12 -1.52
N THR A 50 -4.71 3.67 -1.05
CA THR A 50 -3.68 4.57 -0.51
C THR A 50 -3.16 5.53 -1.59
N VAL A 51 -2.90 5.02 -2.80
CA VAL A 51 -2.44 5.87 -3.91
C VAL A 51 -3.48 6.91 -4.27
N GLU A 52 -4.74 6.51 -4.42
CA GLU A 52 -5.86 7.41 -4.71
C GLU A 52 -6.03 8.48 -3.62
N ALA A 53 -5.96 8.08 -2.34
CA ALA A 53 -6.02 9.02 -1.23
C ALA A 53 -4.86 10.03 -1.26
N ASN A 54 -3.64 9.58 -1.55
CA ASN A 54 -2.48 10.45 -1.67
C ASN A 54 -2.62 11.43 -2.84
N LEU A 55 -3.12 10.99 -4.00
CA LEU A 55 -3.37 11.87 -5.15
C LEU A 55 -4.36 12.98 -4.79
N ARG A 56 -5.49 12.64 -4.15
CA ARG A 56 -6.49 13.62 -3.70
C ARG A 56 -5.91 14.64 -2.71
N ILE A 57 -5.03 14.21 -1.81
CA ILE A 57 -4.35 15.09 -0.87
C ILE A 57 -3.44 16.07 -1.61
N ILE A 58 -2.68 15.60 -2.60
CA ILE A 58 -1.80 16.44 -3.42
C ILE A 58 -2.63 17.41 -4.28
N ASP A 59 -3.71 16.96 -4.91
CA ASP A 59 -4.60 17.81 -5.70
C ASP A 59 -5.21 18.93 -4.87
N SER A 60 -5.68 18.63 -3.66
CA SER A 60 -6.19 19.64 -2.73
C SER A 60 -5.12 20.68 -2.40
N ALA A 61 -3.89 20.24 -2.14
CA ALA A 61 -2.76 21.13 -1.87
C ALA A 61 -2.40 21.99 -3.09
N ILE A 62 -2.45 21.43 -4.31
CA ILE A 62 -2.24 22.17 -5.56
C ILE A 62 -3.26 23.31 -5.67
N VAL A 63 -4.54 23.02 -5.47
CA VAL A 63 -5.61 24.02 -5.58
C VAL A 63 -5.46 25.11 -4.53
N GLN A 64 -5.17 24.73 -3.28
CA GLN A 64 -4.94 25.68 -2.20
C GLN A 64 -3.71 26.57 -2.48
N HIS A 65 -2.64 26.00 -3.04
CA HIS A 65 -1.45 26.75 -3.41
C HIS A 65 -1.73 27.78 -4.51
N LEU A 66 -2.45 27.38 -5.56
CA LEU A 66 -2.81 28.25 -6.68
C LEU A 66 -3.77 29.37 -6.27
N ALA A 67 -4.64 29.11 -5.30
CA ALA A 67 -5.56 30.12 -4.75
C ALA A 67 -4.81 31.24 -4.00
N ILE A 68 -3.72 30.90 -3.31
CA ILE A 68 -2.92 31.87 -2.54
C ILE A 68 -1.81 32.50 -3.40
N ASN A 69 -1.19 31.74 -4.30
CA ASN A 69 -0.04 32.15 -5.10
C ASN A 69 -0.38 32.07 -6.59
N PRO A 70 -1.21 33.00 -7.12
CA PRO A 70 -1.59 32.97 -8.52
C PRO A 70 -0.36 33.15 -9.42
N GLY A 71 -0.26 32.30 -10.45
CA GLY A 71 0.83 32.34 -11.42
C GLY A 71 2.12 31.64 -11.01
N VAL A 72 2.21 31.14 -9.76
CA VAL A 72 3.34 30.30 -9.32
C VAL A 72 2.99 28.82 -9.58
N PRO A 73 3.79 28.09 -10.39
CA PRO A 73 3.56 26.67 -10.60
C PRO A 73 3.72 25.87 -9.29
N PRO A 74 2.82 24.93 -8.98
CA PRO A 74 2.98 24.03 -7.86
C PRO A 74 4.13 23.05 -8.11
N THR A 75 4.97 22.86 -7.10
CA THR A 75 6.09 21.90 -7.10
C THR A 75 6.04 21.13 -5.79
N SER A 76 6.65 19.95 -5.74
CA SER A 76 6.71 19.17 -4.49
C SER A 76 7.35 19.95 -3.34
N ASP A 77 8.32 20.83 -3.64
CA ASP A 77 9.00 21.64 -2.63
C ASP A 77 8.11 22.77 -2.11
N ASN A 78 7.50 23.57 -3.00
CA ASN A 78 6.70 24.71 -2.56
C ASN A 78 5.37 24.30 -1.88
N LEU A 79 4.85 23.10 -2.17
CA LEU A 79 3.68 22.58 -1.48
C LEU A 79 4.01 22.18 -0.03
N VAL A 80 5.22 21.69 0.22
CA VAL A 80 5.67 21.32 1.57
C VAL A 80 6.16 22.55 2.33
N THR A 81 7.07 23.33 1.74
CA THR A 81 7.63 24.54 2.35
C THR A 81 6.56 25.62 2.56
N GLY A 82 5.57 25.70 1.67
CA GLY A 82 4.42 26.59 1.78
C GLY A 82 3.38 26.15 2.81
N GLY A 83 3.55 25.00 3.46
CA GLY A 83 2.66 24.51 4.52
C GLY A 83 1.33 23.93 4.03
N PHE A 84 1.16 23.72 2.72
CA PHE A 84 -0.03 23.08 2.13
C PHE A 84 -0.02 21.56 2.37
N LEU A 85 1.18 20.98 2.41
CA LEU A 85 1.44 19.60 2.80
C LEU A 85 2.41 19.56 3.97
N ARG A 86 2.18 18.65 4.91
CA ARG A 86 3.13 18.42 6.01
C ARG A 86 4.44 17.78 5.51
N ALA A 87 4.31 16.87 4.55
CA ALA A 87 5.40 16.17 3.91
C ALA A 87 4.92 15.66 2.55
N TRP A 88 5.85 15.44 1.64
CA TRP A 88 5.52 14.80 0.36
C TRP A 88 5.13 13.32 0.62
N PRO A 89 3.96 12.85 0.15
CA PRO A 89 3.54 11.49 0.39
C PRO A 89 4.51 10.47 -0.20
N THR A 90 4.69 9.34 0.51
CA THR A 90 5.37 8.16 0.00
C THR A 90 4.34 7.08 -0.30
N GLY A 91 4.52 6.40 -1.43
CA GLY A 91 3.56 5.40 -1.89
C GLY A 91 3.80 4.03 -1.24
N PRO A 92 2.80 3.13 -1.30
CA PRO A 92 2.99 1.73 -0.94
C PRO A 92 3.97 1.03 -1.90
N THR A 93 4.45 -0.15 -1.51
CA THR A 93 5.39 -0.97 -2.29
C THR A 93 4.95 -1.10 -3.75
N GLY A 94 5.83 -0.69 -4.67
CA GLY A 94 5.59 -0.71 -6.10
C GLY A 94 5.34 0.66 -6.73
N VAL A 95 4.95 1.68 -5.95
CA VAL A 95 4.91 3.06 -6.47
C VAL A 95 6.33 3.60 -6.61
N THR A 96 6.68 4.15 -7.78
CA THR A 96 7.99 4.77 -7.98
C THR A 96 8.04 6.18 -7.39
N ARG A 97 7.09 7.04 -7.77
CA ARG A 97 6.98 8.40 -7.21
C ARG A 97 5.64 9.05 -7.53
N TYR A 98 5.25 10.02 -6.70
CA TYR A 98 4.22 10.99 -7.05
C TYR A 98 4.85 12.18 -7.77
N VAL A 99 4.16 12.69 -8.79
CA VAL A 99 4.58 13.84 -9.60
C VAL A 99 3.42 14.80 -9.78
N ILE A 100 3.75 16.06 -10.09
CA ILE A 100 2.76 17.06 -10.49
C ILE A 100 2.90 17.22 -12.00
N VAL A 101 1.79 17.10 -12.71
CA VAL A 101 1.73 17.23 -14.16
C VAL A 101 0.74 18.33 -14.53
N GLY A 102 0.83 18.82 -15.77
CA GLY A 102 -0.01 19.93 -16.24
C GLY A 102 0.80 21.20 -16.49
N THR A 103 0.18 22.16 -17.17
CA THR A 103 0.81 23.43 -17.56
C THR A 103 0.08 24.65 -16.99
N GLY A 104 -0.90 24.45 -16.12
CA GLY A 104 -1.69 25.54 -15.52
C GLY A 104 -2.61 26.27 -16.49
N THR A 105 -2.92 25.67 -17.64
CA THR A 105 -3.88 26.21 -18.61
C THR A 105 -5.24 25.57 -18.41
N ALA A 106 -6.32 26.20 -18.89
CA ALA A 106 -7.67 25.63 -18.78
C ALA A 106 -7.79 24.24 -19.44
N ALA A 107 -7.01 23.99 -20.51
CA ALA A 107 -6.97 22.71 -21.21
C ALA A 107 -6.11 21.65 -20.50
N ASN A 108 -5.15 22.06 -19.66
CA ASN A 108 -4.25 21.17 -18.96
C ASN A 108 -3.90 21.75 -17.58
N PRO A 109 -4.85 21.71 -16.63
CA PRO A 109 -4.64 22.20 -15.28
C PRO A 109 -3.58 21.36 -14.57
N TYR A 110 -2.97 21.95 -13.54
CA TYR A 110 -2.08 21.19 -12.65
C TYR A 110 -2.86 20.11 -11.92
N ARG A 111 -2.33 18.89 -11.90
CA ARG A 111 -2.90 17.74 -11.20
C ARG A 111 -1.80 16.85 -10.64
N ALA A 112 -2.14 16.10 -9.61
CA ALA A 112 -1.32 15.01 -9.09
C ALA A 112 -1.36 13.84 -10.07
N ALA A 113 -0.21 13.20 -10.26
CA ALA A 113 -0.09 11.94 -10.97
C ALA A 113 0.92 11.05 -10.24
N VAL A 114 0.95 9.77 -10.61
CA VAL A 114 1.81 8.79 -9.98
C VAL A 114 2.50 7.96 -11.05
N ASP A 115 3.82 7.85 -10.94
CA ASP A 115 4.61 6.96 -11.78
C ASP A 115 4.62 5.58 -11.12
N ILE A 116 4.02 4.61 -11.82
CA ILE A 116 3.94 3.22 -11.39
C ILE A 116 4.57 2.36 -12.50
N PRO A 117 5.50 1.44 -12.17
CA PRO A 117 5.99 0.46 -13.13
C PRO A 117 4.79 -0.32 -13.69
N ALA A 118 4.77 -0.56 -15.00
CA ALA A 118 3.75 -1.41 -15.62
C ALA A 118 3.60 -2.71 -14.83
N ASN A 119 2.35 -3.20 -14.64
CA ASN A 119 1.97 -4.44 -13.92
C ASN A 119 2.11 -4.49 -12.39
N THR A 120 2.47 -3.39 -11.73
CA THR A 120 2.70 -3.36 -10.27
C THR A 120 1.48 -3.74 -9.41
N PHE A 121 0.26 -3.52 -9.89
CA PHE A 121 -0.97 -3.87 -9.16
C PHE A 121 -1.78 -5.01 -9.81
N GLY A 122 -1.14 -5.88 -10.61
CA GLY A 122 -1.85 -6.91 -11.38
C GLY A 122 -2.61 -6.34 -12.59
N THR A 123 -3.42 -7.17 -13.26
CA THR A 123 -4.07 -6.92 -14.58
C THR A 123 -5.04 -5.74 -14.67
N HIS A 124 -5.05 -4.83 -13.69
CA HIS A 124 -5.79 -3.57 -13.79
C HIS A 124 -4.75 -2.46 -13.87
N ALA A 125 -4.35 -2.17 -15.11
CA ALA A 125 -3.27 -1.26 -15.47
C ALA A 125 -3.65 0.23 -15.43
N GLU A 126 -4.90 0.56 -15.11
CA GLU A 126 -5.32 1.92 -14.85
C GLU A 126 -5.72 2.00 -13.39
N LEU A 127 -4.88 2.64 -12.57
CA LEU A 127 -5.48 3.56 -11.63
C LEU A 127 -6.31 4.49 -12.50
N ASP A 128 -7.55 4.74 -12.10
CA ASP A 128 -8.52 5.55 -12.82
C ASP A 128 -7.90 6.92 -13.16
N ASP A 129 -7.16 6.98 -14.28
CA ASP A 129 -6.62 8.18 -14.93
C ASP A 129 -7.76 8.89 -15.66
N ALA A 130 -8.98 8.33 -15.61
CA ALA A 130 -10.17 9.12 -15.79
C ALA A 130 -10.07 10.28 -14.79
N PRO A 131 -10.16 11.54 -15.26
CA PRO A 131 -10.11 12.68 -14.37
C PRO A 131 -11.08 12.41 -13.23
N LEU A 132 -10.57 12.31 -12.00
CA LEU A 132 -11.40 12.23 -10.81
C LEU A 132 -12.53 13.25 -11.01
N PRO A 133 -13.80 12.91 -10.74
CA PRO A 133 -14.95 13.78 -11.03
C PRO A 133 -15.00 14.95 -10.04
N ILE A 134 -13.94 15.75 -9.99
CA ILE A 134 -13.90 17.09 -9.47
C ILE A 134 -13.94 17.98 -10.70
N THR A 135 -15.11 18.04 -11.33
CA THR A 135 -15.45 19.16 -12.20
C THR A 135 -15.59 20.37 -11.30
N TRP A 136 -14.57 21.22 -11.26
CA TRP A 136 -14.65 22.53 -10.64
C TRP A 136 -15.72 23.34 -11.38
N GLN A 137 -16.91 23.44 -10.79
CA GLN A 137 -17.85 24.53 -11.07
C GLN A 137 -17.46 25.75 -10.25
#